data_AF-A0A1C3XBP2-F1
#
_entry.id   AF-A0A1C3XBP2-F1
#
_cell.length_a   1.000
_cell.length_b   1.000
_cell.length_c   1.000
_cell.angle_alpha   90.00
_cell.angle_beta   90.00
_cell.angle_gamma   90.00
#
_symmetry.space_group_name_H-M   'P 1'
#
loop_
_entity.id
_entity.type
_entity.pdbx_description
1 polymer ?
#
loop_
_entity_poly.entity_id
_entity_poly.type
_entity_poly.pdbx_seq_one_letter_code
_entity_poly.pdbx_strand_id
1 'polypeptide(L)'
;MRPCRSHYAGPNWELADGSAVTGKAAGNAPGATAADIPWLKLDVTSHRGSGALTPVTTVQRINTHCGKLDGACDKAGEFRSAPYSADYVFMNKG
;
A
#
# COMPACT_ATOMS: atom_id res chain seq x y z
N MET A 1 7.94 14.32 -29.08
CA MET A 1 7.31 13.25 -28.27
C MET A 1 7.87 13.35 -26.85
N ARG A 2 7.01 13.58 -25.84
CA ARG A 2 7.44 13.53 -24.43
C ARG A 2 7.32 12.08 -23.98
N PRO A 3 8.32 11.49 -23.30
CA PRO A 3 8.18 10.12 -22.83
C PRO A 3 6.98 10.03 -21.89
N CYS A 4 6.10 9.05 -22.11
CA CYS A 4 5.16 8.63 -21.07
C CYS A 4 6.01 8.27 -19.85
N ARG A 5 5.86 9.07 -18.79
CA ARG A 5 6.53 8.81 -17.52
C ARG A 5 6.03 7.46 -17.02
N SER A 6 6.90 6.46 -16.91
CA SER A 6 6.59 5.27 -16.13
C SER A 6 6.31 5.72 -14.70
N HIS A 7 5.04 5.70 -14.32
CA HIS A 7 4.64 5.78 -12.92
C HIS A 7 4.88 4.41 -12.31
N TYR A 8 5.81 4.32 -11.36
CA TYR A 8 5.85 3.17 -10.46
C TYR A 8 4.81 3.42 -9.36
N ALA A 9 3.61 2.87 -9.57
CA ALA A 9 2.49 2.99 -8.64
C ALA A 9 2.50 1.81 -7.67
N GLY A 10 3.24 1.96 -6.57
CA GLY A 10 3.23 1.02 -5.45
C GLY A 10 3.26 1.82 -4.14
N PRO A 11 2.64 1.32 -3.06
CA PRO A 11 2.76 1.96 -1.77
C PRO A 11 4.22 2.04 -1.34
N ASN A 12 4.59 3.17 -0.75
CA ASN A 12 5.91 3.45 -0.23
C ASN A 12 5.80 3.79 1.27
N TRP A 13 6.82 3.41 2.02
CA TRP A 13 6.96 3.76 3.43
C TRP A 13 8.37 4.28 3.66
N GLU A 14 8.47 5.37 4.42
CA GLU A 14 9.72 5.99 4.84
C GLU A 14 9.66 6.22 6.35
N LEU A 15 10.73 5.88 7.07
CA LEU A 15 10.85 6.09 8.50
C LEU A 15 11.79 7.26 8.80
N ALA A 16 11.72 7.77 10.03
CA ALA A 16 12.53 8.91 10.48
C ALA A 16 14.06 8.62 10.46
N ASP A 17 14.46 7.36 10.41
CA ASP A 17 15.86 6.95 10.24
C ASP A 17 16.36 7.04 8.78
N GLY A 18 15.51 7.51 7.86
CA GLY A 18 15.81 7.67 6.44
C GLY A 18 15.71 6.38 5.63
N SER A 19 15.37 5.25 6.24
CA SER A 19 15.08 4.02 5.52
C SER A 19 13.72 4.08 4.85
N ALA A 20 13.63 3.56 3.63
CA ALA A 20 12.38 3.50 2.87
C ALA A 20 12.27 2.24 2.02
N VAL A 21 11.04 1.79 1.79
CA VAL A 21 10.72 0.65 0.94
C VAL A 21 9.54 0.96 0.02
N THR A 22 9.57 0.37 -1.18
CA THR A 22 8.43 0.37 -2.11
C THR A 22 7.91 -1.05 -2.27
N GLY A 23 6.61 -1.23 -2.05
CA GLY A 23 5.93 -2.52 -2.17
C GLY A 23 5.09 -2.65 -3.42
N LYS A 24 4.84 -3.89 -3.83
CA LYS A 24 3.84 -4.25 -4.85
C LYS A 24 2.90 -5.29 -4.28
N ALA A 25 1.60 -5.14 -4.52
CA ALA A 25 0.62 -6.13 -4.10
C ALA A 25 0.92 -7.51 -4.72
N ALA A 26 1.02 -8.53 -3.87
CA ALA A 26 1.28 -9.92 -4.23
C ALA A 26 0.08 -10.82 -3.91
N GLY A 27 -0.79 -10.39 -3.01
CA GLY A 27 -2.03 -11.08 -2.67
C GLY A 27 -2.97 -10.18 -1.89
N ASN A 28 -4.24 -10.58 -1.81
CA ASN A 28 -5.25 -9.89 -1.01
C ASN A 28 -6.19 -10.88 -0.33
N ALA A 29 -6.87 -10.39 0.70
CA ALA A 29 -7.98 -11.06 1.35
C ALA A 29 -9.07 -10.03 1.70
N PRO A 30 -10.34 -10.45 1.83
CA PRO A 30 -11.41 -9.57 2.31
C PRO A 30 -11.07 -8.94 3.68
N GLY A 31 -11.53 -7.71 3.91
CA GLY A 31 -11.51 -7.10 5.24
C GLY A 31 -12.54 -7.74 6.18
N ALA A 32 -12.59 -7.27 7.42
CA ALA A 32 -13.48 -7.84 8.44
C ALA A 32 -14.97 -7.65 8.10
N THR A 33 -15.31 -6.53 7.47
CA THR A 33 -16.65 -6.20 7.01
C THR A 33 -16.69 -5.84 5.53
N ALA A 34 -17.89 -5.83 4.95
CA ALA A 34 -18.09 -5.45 3.55
C ALA A 34 -17.81 -3.97 3.25
N ALA A 35 -17.58 -3.13 4.27
CA ALA A 35 -17.23 -1.71 4.14
C ALA A 35 -15.70 -1.46 4.22
N ASP A 36 -14.93 -2.50 4.55
CA ASP A 36 -13.49 -2.40 4.72
C ASP A 36 -12.76 -2.66 3.41
N ILE A 37 -11.70 -1.91 3.14
CA ILE A 37 -10.81 -2.25 2.02
C ILE A 37 -10.12 -3.61 2.26
N PRO A 38 -9.70 -4.32 1.19
CA PRO A 38 -9.02 -5.60 1.35
C PRO A 38 -7.71 -5.49 2.14
N TRP A 39 -7.43 -6.51 2.94
CA TRP A 39 -6.09 -6.76 3.44
C TRP A 39 -5.17 -7.11 2.29
N LEU A 40 -3.91 -6.69 2.39
CA LEU A 40 -2.91 -6.91 1.34
C LEU A 40 -1.68 -7.59 1.89
N LYS A 41 -1.15 -8.54 1.13
CA LYS A 41 0.24 -8.94 1.19
C LYS A 41 0.98 -8.20 0.07
N LEU A 42 2.04 -7.50 0.43
CA LEU A 42 2.88 -6.76 -0.51
C LEU A 42 4.31 -7.27 -0.44
N ASP A 43 4.88 -7.58 -1.60
CA ASP A 43 6.29 -7.91 -1.72
C ASP A 43 7.09 -6.61 -1.89
N VAL A 44 8.17 -6.44 -1.14
CA VAL A 44 9.07 -5.29 -1.27
C VAL A 44 9.89 -5.44 -2.54
N THR A 45 9.89 -4.38 -3.35
CA THR A 45 10.53 -4.34 -4.68
C THR A 45 11.76 -3.45 -4.72
N SER A 46 11.92 -2.53 -3.77
CA SER A 46 13.11 -1.69 -3.64
C SER A 46 13.27 -1.17 -2.23
N HIS A 47 14.52 -0.89 -1.87
CA HIS A 47 14.93 -0.29 -0.60
C HIS A 47 15.73 0.98 -0.83
N ARG A 48 15.69 1.89 0.12
CA ARG A 48 16.55 3.07 0.23
C ARG A 48 16.98 3.25 1.68
N GLY A 49 18.19 3.78 1.90
CA GLY A 49 18.74 4.02 3.24
C GLY A 49 19.20 2.74 3.93
N SER A 50 19.71 2.88 5.15
CA SER A 50 20.31 1.78 5.93
C SER A 50 19.78 1.75 7.37
N GLY A 51 18.45 1.69 7.51
CA GLY A 51 17.73 1.72 8.79
C GLY A 51 16.84 0.50 9.01
N ALA A 52 15.80 0.67 9.82
CA ALA A 52 14.91 -0.40 10.26
C ALA A 52 14.17 -1.13 9.11
N LEU A 53 13.95 -0.47 7.97
CA LEU A 53 13.31 -1.10 6.81
C LEU A 53 14.26 -1.93 5.93
N THR A 54 15.58 -1.89 6.18
CA THR A 54 16.58 -2.60 5.36
C THR A 54 16.31 -4.11 5.21
N PRO A 55 15.97 -4.87 6.27
CA PRO A 55 15.77 -6.32 6.15
C PRO A 55 14.36 -6.70 5.66
N VAL A 56 13.46 -5.73 5.49
CA VAL A 56 12.05 -5.99 5.20
C VAL A 56 11.89 -6.51 3.78
N THR A 57 11.21 -7.63 3.62
CA THR A 57 10.93 -8.23 2.31
C THR A 57 9.45 -8.27 1.98
N THR A 58 8.60 -8.19 3.00
CA THR A 58 7.14 -8.24 2.87
C THR A 58 6.52 -7.20 3.78
N VAL A 59 5.48 -6.52 3.29
CA VAL A 59 4.61 -5.67 4.10
C VAL A 59 3.20 -6.26 4.06
N GLN A 60 2.54 -6.32 5.21
CA GLN A 60 1.14 -6.65 5.32
C GLN A 60 0.33 -5.43 5.71
N ARG A 61 -0.75 -5.17 4.98
CA ARG A 61 -1.80 -4.23 5.39
C ARG A 61 -2.97 -5.05 5.92
N ILE A 62 -3.22 -4.96 7.22
CA ILE A 62 -4.24 -5.74 7.93
C ILE A 62 -5.07 -4.83 8.82
N ASN A 63 -6.09 -5.39 9.48
CA ASN A 63 -6.97 -4.66 10.40
C ASN A 63 -7.52 -3.36 9.78
N THR A 64 -7.86 -3.41 8.50
CA THR A 64 -8.42 -2.29 7.77
C THR A 64 -9.83 -1.98 8.26
N HIS A 65 -10.13 -0.71 8.47
CA HIS A 65 -11.47 -0.23 8.77
C HIS A 65 -11.90 0.85 7.79
N CYS A 66 -13.09 0.70 7.21
CA CYS A 66 -13.67 1.59 6.19
C CYS A 66 -12.83 1.63 4.89
N GLY A 67 -13.00 2.69 4.09
CA GLY A 67 -12.24 2.94 2.87
C GLY A 67 -12.81 2.31 1.61
N LYS A 68 -13.75 1.36 1.72
CA LYS A 68 -14.41 0.84 0.53
C LYS A 68 -15.38 1.88 -0.01
N LEU A 69 -15.19 2.24 -1.27
CA LEU A 69 -16.12 3.05 -2.02
C LEU A 69 -16.96 2.11 -2.88
N ASP A 70 -18.28 2.20 -2.74
CA ASP A 70 -19.24 1.49 -3.57
C ASP A 70 -19.92 2.46 -4.56
N GLY A 71 -20.38 1.92 -5.69
CA GLY A 71 -21.09 2.67 -6.73
C GLY A 71 -20.19 3.32 -7.78
N ALA A 72 -20.80 3.70 -8.91
CA ALA A 72 -20.10 4.35 -10.01
C ALA A 72 -19.61 5.76 -9.61
N CYS A 73 -18.57 6.26 -10.30
CA CYS A 73 -18.24 7.68 -10.27
C CYS A 73 -19.30 8.43 -11.06
N ASP A 74 -19.88 9.49 -10.47
CA ASP A 74 -20.98 10.23 -11.11
C ASP A 74 -20.49 11.07 -12.31
N LYS A 75 -19.23 11.52 -12.28
CA LYS A 75 -18.60 12.30 -13.35
C LYS A 75 -17.15 11.87 -13.61
N ALA A 76 -16.75 11.88 -14.88
CA ALA A 76 -15.36 11.67 -15.25
C ALA A 76 -14.48 12.81 -14.71
N GLY A 77 -13.40 12.45 -14.01
CA GLY A 77 -12.50 13.41 -13.35
C GLY A 77 -12.89 13.76 -11.91
N GLU A 78 -13.98 13.20 -11.38
CA GLU A 78 -14.32 13.33 -9.97
C GLU A 78 -13.52 12.33 -9.13
N PHE A 79 -12.87 12.83 -8.08
CA PHE A 79 -12.10 12.02 -7.14
C PHE A 79 -12.87 11.91 -5.83
N ARG A 80 -13.21 10.68 -5.45
CA ARG A 80 -13.76 10.39 -4.13
C ARG A 80 -12.66 9.78 -3.27
N SER A 81 -12.48 10.32 -2.07
CA SER A 81 -11.61 9.75 -1.05
C SER A 81 -12.49 9.16 0.04
N ALA A 82 -12.28 7.88 0.36
CA ALA A 82 -12.81 7.29 1.58
C ALA A 82 -11.67 7.15 2.58
N PRO A 83 -11.75 7.79 3.76
CA PRO A 83 -10.76 7.57 4.79
C PRO A 83 -10.81 6.11 5.27
N TYR A 84 -9.65 5.58 5.63
CA TYR A 84 -9.53 4.28 6.27
C TYR A 84 -8.40 4.30 7.29
N SER A 85 -8.44 3.38 8.24
CA SER A 85 -7.31 3.02 9.09
C SER A 85 -6.85 1.60 8.75
N ALA A 86 -5.57 1.31 8.98
CA ALA A 86 -5.00 -0.01 8.81
C ALA A 86 -3.72 -0.15 9.64
N ASP A 87 -3.40 -1.38 10.04
CA ASP A 87 -2.10 -1.74 10.58
C ASP A 87 -1.16 -2.18 9.46
N TYR A 88 0.09 -1.74 9.55
CA TYR A 88 1.15 -2.14 8.64
C TYR A 88 2.21 -2.95 9.38
N VAL A 89 2.36 -4.21 8.97
CA VAL A 89 3.34 -5.13 9.55
C VAL A 89 4.49 -5.34 8.57
N PHE A 90 5.71 -5.03 9.00
CA PHE A 90 6.92 -5.16 8.21
C PHE A 90 7.65 -6.46 8.59
N MET A 91 7.86 -7.34 7.61
CA MET A 91 8.39 -8.67 7.84
C MET A 91 9.62 -8.95 6.99
N ASN A 92 10.57 -9.67 7.58
CA ASN A 92 11.79 -10.13 6.94
C ASN A 92 11.57 -11.58 6.49
N LYS A 93 12.27 -12.02 5.44
CA LYS A 93 12.40 -13.46 5.20
C LYS A 93 13.36 -13.99 6.26
N GLY A 94 12.91 -14.99 7.02
CA GLY A 94 13.77 -15.74 7.92
C GLY A 94 14.85 -16.52 7.18
#